data_AF-A0A919HLB8-F1
#
_entry.id   AF-A0A919HLB8-F1
#
_cell.length_a   1.000
_cell.length_b   1.000
_cell.length_c   1.000
_cell.angle_alpha   90.00
_cell.angle_beta   90.00
_cell.angle_gamma   90.00
#
_symmetry.space_group_name_H-M   'P 1'
#
loop_
_entity.id
_entity.type
_entity.pdbx_description
1 polymer ?
#
loop_
_entity_poly.entity_id
_entity_poly.type
_entity_poly.pdbx_seq_one_letter_code
_entity_poly.pdbx_strand_id
1 'polypeptide(L)'
;MHPLRRRTALSCAALAATLAVLTGCGGQDDAGRAPAGTAGGRPGAGPSASRGPMLPDSRITPATGSFTKEQKQYLSGRVPADTDPAAVLQLGQEACDRVAHTARHDRDAAVAAVIAGDIPGARDAIEPLCPDQLSVLRAARAGFPDGTRKGPAAGTYRALTPSASCSWRALGEGGKVLASGPELDSGSGPGKRITARVPAGTREFASSGCYAWVPA
;
A
#
# COMPACT_ATOMS: atom_id res chain seq x y z
N MET A 1 21.75 61.58 20.36
CA MET A 1 22.83 61.59 21.38
C MET A 1 22.79 60.28 22.13
N HIS A 2 23.83 59.46 21.96
CA HIS A 2 24.10 58.18 22.66
C HIS A 2 24.39 58.39 24.17
N PRO A 3 24.64 57.35 25.00
CA PRO A 3 24.06 55.98 25.10
C PRO A 3 23.86 55.57 26.60
N LEU A 4 23.58 54.29 26.88
CA LEU A 4 24.17 53.41 27.93
C LEU A 4 23.16 52.29 28.29
N ARG A 5 23.33 51.07 27.77
CA ARG A 5 24.04 49.92 28.38
C ARG A 5 23.53 49.50 29.76
N ARG A 6 23.04 48.26 29.86
CA ARG A 6 23.67 47.20 30.68
C ARG A 6 23.11 45.81 30.32
N ARG A 7 24.05 44.90 30.02
CA ARG A 7 23.88 43.45 29.91
C ARG A 7 24.08 42.85 31.30
N THR A 8 23.29 41.85 31.66
CA THR A 8 23.45 40.94 32.79
C THR A 8 22.93 39.57 32.33
N ALA A 9 23.44 38.41 32.72
CA ALA A 9 24.72 37.95 33.23
C ALA A 9 24.70 36.41 33.02
N LEU A 10 25.86 35.79 32.83
CA LEU A 10 26.04 34.34 32.91
C LEU A 10 25.73 33.83 34.32
N SER A 11 25.33 32.57 34.49
CA SER A 11 26.19 31.53 35.12
C SER A 11 25.49 30.20 35.37
N CYS A 12 26.32 29.17 35.31
CA CYS A 12 26.11 27.74 35.48
C CYS A 12 25.60 27.31 36.86
N ALA A 13 24.96 26.14 36.93
CA ALA A 13 25.15 25.22 38.05
C ALA A 13 24.94 23.77 37.59
N ALA A 14 25.89 22.92 37.94
CA ALA A 14 25.95 21.50 37.61
C ALA A 14 25.59 20.64 38.82
N LEU A 15 25.25 19.37 38.51
CA LEU A 15 25.47 18.13 39.28
C LEU A 15 24.73 17.92 40.63
N ALA A 16 23.96 16.83 40.68
CA ALA A 16 24.05 15.83 41.76
C ALA A 16 23.51 14.48 41.28
N ALA A 17 24.35 13.45 41.37
CA ALA A 17 24.04 12.05 41.14
C ALA A 17 23.64 11.39 42.48
N THR A 18 22.70 10.44 42.43
CA THR A 18 22.41 9.53 43.54
C THR A 18 22.41 8.08 43.05
N LEU A 19 23.36 7.29 43.55
CA LEU A 19 23.38 5.83 43.47
C LEU A 19 22.43 5.23 44.51
N ALA A 20 21.67 4.21 44.12
CA ALA A 20 21.07 3.25 45.04
C ALA A 20 21.54 1.84 44.65
N VAL A 21 22.22 1.18 45.59
CA VAL A 21 22.73 -0.19 45.49
C VAL A 21 21.66 -1.12 46.06
N LEU A 22 21.26 -2.14 45.30
CA LEU A 22 20.57 -3.32 45.82
C LEU A 22 21.32 -4.57 45.36
N THR A 23 21.97 -5.21 46.33
CA THR A 23 22.61 -6.52 46.28
C THR A 23 21.56 -7.63 46.27
N GLY A 24 21.56 -8.46 45.24
CA GLY A 24 20.87 -9.75 45.17
C GLY A 24 21.78 -10.79 44.54
N CYS A 25 22.10 -11.84 45.29
CA CYS A 25 23.05 -12.89 44.97
C CYS A 25 22.30 -14.10 44.38
N GLY A 26 22.77 -14.68 43.27
CA GLY A 26 22.25 -15.95 42.76
C GLY A 26 22.84 -16.39 41.41
N GLY A 27 23.75 -17.36 41.46
CA GLY A 27 23.73 -18.51 40.54
C GLY A 27 24.59 -18.49 39.27
N GLN A 28 25.80 -19.06 39.39
CA GLN A 28 26.41 -20.09 38.53
C GLN A 28 26.48 -19.89 37.00
N ASP A 29 27.70 -19.77 36.49
CA ASP A 29 28.09 -19.90 35.09
C ASP A 29 27.81 -21.30 34.53
N ASP A 30 27.15 -21.38 33.36
CA ASP A 30 27.44 -22.41 32.37
C ASP A 30 27.05 -21.96 30.95
N ALA A 31 27.91 -22.33 30.00
CA ALA A 31 27.92 -21.87 28.63
C ALA A 31 26.64 -22.20 27.84
N GLY A 32 25.99 -21.17 27.29
CA GLY A 32 24.79 -21.29 26.47
C GLY A 32 24.82 -20.40 25.23
N ARG A 33 25.39 -20.94 24.15
CA ARG A 33 25.09 -20.67 22.73
C ARG A 33 24.04 -19.57 22.46
N ALA A 34 24.49 -18.40 22.00
CA ALA A 34 23.60 -17.36 21.49
C ALA A 34 22.79 -17.90 20.28
N PRO A 35 21.45 -17.77 20.27
CA PRO A 35 20.68 -18.10 19.09
C PRO A 35 20.83 -17.00 18.03
N ALA A 36 20.88 -17.47 16.79
CA ALA A 36 21.04 -16.70 15.57
C ALA A 36 20.03 -15.55 15.44
N GLY A 37 20.50 -14.44 14.85
CA GLY A 37 19.66 -13.36 14.39
C GLY A 37 18.67 -13.85 13.35
N THR A 38 17.39 -13.72 13.65
CA THR A 38 16.32 -13.90 12.66
C THR A 38 16.26 -12.63 11.81
N ALA A 39 16.85 -12.71 10.63
CA ALA A 39 16.67 -11.75 9.57
C ALA A 39 15.17 -11.54 9.29
N GLY A 40 14.79 -10.28 9.11
CA GLY A 40 13.43 -9.84 8.81
C GLY A 40 12.87 -10.57 7.58
N GLY A 41 11.93 -11.48 7.84
CA GLY A 41 11.06 -12.03 6.81
C GLY A 41 10.12 -10.94 6.31
N ARG A 42 10.15 -10.69 5.00
CA ARG A 42 9.07 -10.05 4.25
C ARG A 42 7.71 -10.58 4.75
N PRO A 43 6.64 -9.77 4.79
CA PRO A 43 5.30 -10.33 4.69
C PRO A 43 5.24 -11.06 3.35
N GLY A 44 5.37 -12.38 3.40
CA GLY A 44 5.11 -13.22 2.25
C GLY A 44 3.70 -12.92 1.77
N ALA A 45 3.51 -12.92 0.45
CA ALA A 45 2.19 -13.17 -0.11
C ALA A 45 1.58 -14.33 0.69
N GLY A 46 0.43 -14.07 1.33
CA GLY A 46 -0.27 -15.08 2.10
C GLY A 46 -0.37 -16.37 1.28
N PRO A 47 -0.40 -17.55 1.94
CA PRO A 47 -0.35 -18.82 1.25
C PRO A 47 -1.38 -18.79 0.12
N SER A 48 -0.89 -18.86 -1.12
CA SER A 48 -1.72 -19.21 -2.25
C SER A 48 -2.05 -20.68 -2.00
N ALA A 49 -3.07 -20.91 -1.15
CA ALA A 49 -3.66 -22.21 -0.98
C ALA A 49 -3.91 -22.69 -2.40
N SER A 50 -3.27 -23.81 -2.77
CA SER A 50 -3.54 -24.47 -4.03
C SER A 50 -5.05 -24.57 -4.12
N ARG A 51 -5.62 -23.73 -5.00
CA ARG A 51 -7.06 -23.56 -5.10
C ARG A 51 -7.59 -24.93 -5.50
N GLY A 52 -8.15 -25.65 -4.54
CA GLY A 52 -8.74 -26.96 -4.76
C GLY A 52 -9.84 -26.86 -5.83
N PRO A 53 -10.46 -27.99 -6.19
CA PRO A 53 -11.52 -28.00 -7.18
C PRO A 53 -12.57 -26.90 -6.89
N MET A 54 -12.89 -26.10 -7.90
CA MET A 54 -13.96 -25.09 -7.80
C MET A 54 -15.32 -25.75 -8.05
N LEU A 55 -16.37 -25.25 -7.42
CA LEU A 55 -17.74 -25.62 -7.74
C LEU A 55 -18.07 -25.19 -9.19
N PRO A 56 -18.65 -26.07 -10.01
CA PRO A 56 -19.21 -25.67 -11.30
C PRO A 56 -20.42 -24.76 -11.06
N ASP A 57 -20.68 -23.86 -12.00
CA ASP A 57 -21.74 -22.85 -11.89
C ASP A 57 -23.14 -23.44 -11.61
N SER A 58 -23.41 -24.65 -12.10
CA SER A 58 -24.67 -25.37 -11.85
C SER A 58 -24.89 -25.75 -10.37
N ARG A 59 -23.83 -25.79 -9.56
CA ARG A 59 -23.86 -26.12 -8.13
C ARG A 59 -23.70 -24.89 -7.23
N ILE A 60 -23.65 -23.68 -7.80
CA ILE A 60 -23.60 -22.42 -7.05
C ILE A 60 -25.03 -22.06 -6.61
N THR A 61 -25.45 -22.60 -5.46
CA THR A 61 -26.76 -22.35 -4.87
C THR A 61 -26.63 -21.93 -3.40
N PRO A 62 -27.36 -20.90 -2.95
CA PRO A 62 -27.35 -20.52 -1.55
C PRO A 62 -28.16 -21.53 -0.70
N ALA A 63 -27.89 -21.56 0.61
CA ALA A 63 -28.69 -22.35 1.55
C ALA A 63 -30.16 -21.87 1.62
N THR A 64 -30.41 -20.59 1.39
CA THR A 64 -31.74 -19.98 1.35
C THR A 64 -31.87 -18.99 0.19
N GLY A 65 -33.06 -18.91 -0.41
CA GLY A 65 -33.35 -17.95 -1.49
C GLY A 65 -32.67 -18.30 -2.82
N SER A 66 -32.19 -17.28 -3.54
CA SER A 66 -31.54 -17.43 -4.86
C SER A 66 -30.58 -16.27 -5.12
N PHE A 67 -29.46 -16.58 -5.77
CA PHE A 67 -28.53 -15.56 -6.24
C PHE A 67 -29.07 -14.84 -7.48
N THR A 68 -28.86 -13.52 -7.54
CA THR A 68 -29.09 -12.75 -8.76
C THR A 68 -28.10 -13.14 -9.86
N LYS A 69 -28.33 -12.67 -11.09
CA LYS A 69 -27.45 -12.95 -12.23
C LYS A 69 -26.04 -12.40 -11.98
N GLU A 70 -25.96 -11.20 -11.41
CA GLU A 70 -24.72 -10.49 -11.12
C GLU A 70 -23.93 -11.18 -10.00
N GLN A 71 -24.63 -11.65 -8.97
CA GLN A 71 -24.04 -12.45 -7.90
C GLN A 71 -23.48 -13.77 -8.44
N LYS A 72 -24.20 -14.46 -9.33
CA LYS A 72 -23.70 -15.67 -10.00
C LYS A 72 -22.49 -15.38 -10.89
N GLN A 73 -22.50 -14.27 -11.62
CA GLN A 73 -21.36 -13.84 -12.42
C GLN A 73 -20.12 -13.61 -11.55
N TYR A 74 -20.27 -12.98 -10.39
CA TYR A 74 -19.18 -12.83 -9.43
C TYR A 74 -18.68 -14.19 -8.93
N LEU A 75 -19.60 -15.10 -8.55
CA LEU A 75 -19.25 -16.39 -7.94
C LEU A 75 -18.65 -17.42 -8.92
N SER A 76 -18.90 -17.28 -10.23
CA SER A 76 -18.44 -18.22 -11.25
C SER A 76 -16.92 -18.41 -11.20
N GLY A 77 -16.49 -19.67 -11.06
CA GLY A 77 -15.08 -20.05 -10.94
C GLY A 77 -14.36 -19.59 -9.67
N ARG A 78 -15.09 -19.07 -8.66
CA ARG A 78 -14.51 -18.53 -7.42
C ARG A 78 -14.81 -19.31 -6.16
N VAL A 79 -15.80 -20.20 -6.18
CA VAL A 79 -16.23 -20.92 -4.97
C VAL A 79 -15.50 -22.26 -4.87
N PRO A 80 -14.61 -22.47 -3.88
CA PRO A 80 -14.04 -23.79 -3.64
C PRO A 80 -15.11 -24.84 -3.30
N ALA A 81 -14.85 -26.11 -3.64
CA ALA A 81 -15.79 -27.22 -3.43
C ALA A 81 -16.42 -27.29 -2.03
N ASP A 82 -15.63 -26.99 -1.00
CA ASP A 82 -16.03 -27.09 0.42
C ASP A 82 -16.32 -25.72 1.06
N THR A 83 -16.61 -24.70 0.25
CA THR A 83 -16.91 -23.34 0.72
C THR A 83 -18.34 -22.95 0.38
N ASP A 84 -19.03 -22.32 1.32
CA ASP A 84 -20.36 -21.75 1.10
C ASP A 84 -20.28 -20.61 0.05
N PRO A 85 -21.00 -20.71 -1.08
CA PRO A 85 -21.08 -19.61 -2.05
C PRO A 85 -21.51 -18.27 -1.44
N ALA A 86 -22.37 -18.28 -0.41
CA ALA A 86 -22.81 -17.06 0.26
C ALA A 86 -21.67 -16.38 1.01
N ALA A 87 -20.74 -17.14 1.60
CA ALA A 87 -19.55 -16.59 2.24
C ALA A 87 -18.61 -15.92 1.23
N VAL A 88 -18.42 -16.52 0.05
CA VAL A 88 -17.63 -15.92 -1.04
C VAL A 88 -18.29 -14.63 -1.54
N LEU A 89 -19.61 -14.62 -1.69
CA LEU A 89 -20.38 -13.44 -2.07
C LEU A 89 -20.23 -12.32 -1.04
N GLN A 90 -20.31 -12.66 0.25
CA GLN A 90 -20.16 -11.72 1.35
C GLN A 90 -18.78 -11.02 1.29
N LEU A 91 -17.70 -11.76 1.03
CA LEU A 91 -16.37 -11.16 0.85
C LEU A 91 -16.32 -10.16 -0.33
N GLY A 92 -17.06 -10.44 -1.41
CA GLY A 92 -17.20 -9.50 -2.53
C GLY A 92 -17.96 -8.24 -2.16
N GLN A 93 -19.04 -8.38 -1.39
CA GLN A 93 -19.84 -7.25 -0.87
C GLN A 93 -19.02 -6.41 0.11
N GLU A 94 -18.26 -7.03 1.01
CA GLU A 94 -17.34 -6.33 1.92
C GLU A 94 -16.27 -5.55 1.17
N ALA A 95 -15.73 -6.10 0.07
CA ALA A 95 -14.80 -5.37 -0.79
C ALA A 95 -15.45 -4.13 -1.41
N CYS A 96 -16.68 -4.26 -1.91
CA CYS A 96 -17.48 -3.14 -2.42
C CYS A 96 -17.74 -2.06 -1.35
N ASP A 97 -18.14 -2.47 -0.14
CA ASP A 97 -18.41 -1.56 0.97
C ASP A 97 -17.15 -0.81 1.41
N ARG A 98 -16.00 -1.49 1.47
CA ARG A 98 -14.71 -0.86 1.75
C ARG A 98 -14.34 0.17 0.68
N VAL A 99 -14.46 -0.17 -0.60
CA VAL A 99 -14.18 0.77 -1.70
C VAL A 99 -15.10 1.98 -1.60
N ALA A 100 -16.41 1.77 -1.41
CA ALA A 100 -17.39 2.83 -1.32
C ALA A 100 -17.14 3.72 -0.10
N HIS A 101 -16.82 3.14 1.05
CA HIS A 101 -16.49 3.89 2.26
C HIS A 101 -15.24 4.75 2.06
N THR A 102 -14.15 4.19 1.53
CA THR A 102 -12.94 4.97 1.23
C THR A 102 -13.23 6.07 0.21
N ALA A 103 -13.94 5.76 -0.88
CA ALA A 103 -14.23 6.72 -1.95
C ALA A 103 -15.11 7.89 -1.51
N ARG A 104 -15.97 7.70 -0.49
CA ARG A 104 -16.76 8.77 0.12
C ARG A 104 -15.90 9.82 0.83
N HIS A 105 -14.74 9.42 1.37
CA HIS A 105 -13.84 10.32 2.09
C HIS A 105 -12.70 10.83 1.20
N ASP A 106 -12.10 9.92 0.43
CA ASP A 106 -11.01 10.21 -0.48
C ASP A 106 -11.05 9.23 -1.66
N ARG A 107 -11.46 9.74 -2.81
CA ARG A 107 -11.55 8.98 -4.05
C ARG A 107 -10.18 8.54 -4.57
N ASP A 108 -9.14 9.35 -4.39
CA ASP A 108 -7.79 8.98 -4.80
C ASP A 108 -7.26 7.84 -3.93
N ALA A 109 -7.52 7.89 -2.61
CA ALA A 109 -7.17 6.80 -1.71
C ALA A 109 -7.88 5.49 -2.10
N ALA A 110 -9.17 5.55 -2.50
CA ALA A 110 -9.89 4.37 -2.96
C ALA A 110 -9.29 3.76 -4.24
N VAL A 111 -8.97 4.61 -5.23
CA VAL A 111 -8.29 4.16 -6.46
C VAL A 111 -6.94 3.53 -6.13
N ALA A 112 -6.16 4.17 -5.26
CA ALA A 112 -4.84 3.70 -4.87
C ALA A 112 -4.89 2.37 -4.11
N ALA A 113 -5.85 2.18 -3.20
CA ALA A 113 -6.07 0.92 -2.49
C ALA A 113 -6.43 -0.24 -3.43
N VAL A 114 -7.23 0.02 -4.48
CA VAL A 114 -7.54 -0.98 -5.52
C VAL A 114 -6.34 -1.28 -6.43
N ILE A 115 -5.49 -0.28 -6.68
CA ILE A 115 -4.22 -0.46 -7.41
C ILE A 115 -3.26 -1.33 -6.60
N ALA A 116 -3.04 -0.99 -5.33
CA ALA A 116 -2.11 -1.64 -4.40
C ALA A 116 -2.57 -3.05 -3.98
N GLY A 117 -3.89 -3.32 -4.03
CA GLY A 117 -4.46 -4.60 -3.63
C GLY A 117 -4.85 -4.67 -2.15
N ASP A 118 -4.89 -3.53 -1.46
CA ASP A 118 -5.23 -3.43 -0.03
C ASP A 118 -6.71 -3.74 0.27
N ILE A 119 -7.54 -3.75 -0.77
CA ILE A 119 -8.90 -4.27 -0.74
C ILE A 119 -8.93 -5.56 -1.56
N PRO A 120 -8.69 -6.73 -0.93
CA PRO A 120 -8.70 -8.02 -1.62
C PRO A 120 -10.01 -8.24 -2.36
N GLY A 121 -9.94 -8.75 -3.58
CA GLY A 121 -11.13 -9.04 -4.40
C GLY A 121 -11.83 -7.82 -5.00
N ALA A 122 -11.43 -6.58 -4.68
CA ALA A 122 -12.14 -5.38 -5.17
C ALA A 122 -12.22 -5.28 -6.70
N ARG A 123 -11.13 -5.58 -7.41
CA ARG A 123 -11.08 -5.51 -8.88
C ARG A 123 -12.12 -6.41 -9.56
N ASP A 124 -12.42 -7.53 -8.91
CA ASP A 124 -13.31 -8.56 -9.38
C ASP A 124 -14.76 -8.35 -8.93
N ALA A 125 -14.94 -7.79 -7.73
CA ALA A 125 -16.25 -7.52 -7.15
C ALA A 125 -16.93 -6.29 -7.76
N ILE A 126 -16.17 -5.24 -8.10
CA ILE A 126 -16.76 -3.94 -8.45
C ILE A 126 -17.71 -4.01 -9.64
N GLU A 127 -17.30 -4.65 -10.73
CA GLU A 127 -18.07 -4.69 -11.97
C GLU A 127 -19.43 -5.43 -11.81
N PRO A 128 -19.49 -6.63 -11.21
CA PRO A 128 -20.75 -7.32 -10.97
C PRO A 128 -21.53 -6.81 -9.74
N LEU A 129 -20.88 -6.42 -8.65
CA LEU A 129 -21.57 -6.21 -7.36
C LEU A 129 -21.80 -4.75 -6.97
N CYS A 130 -20.95 -3.80 -7.42
CA CYS A 130 -21.08 -2.39 -7.06
C CYS A 130 -20.78 -1.44 -8.24
N PRO A 131 -21.70 -1.35 -9.22
CA PRO A 131 -21.50 -0.58 -10.45
C PRO A 131 -21.21 0.91 -10.21
N ASP A 132 -21.66 1.49 -9.10
CA ASP A 132 -21.35 2.88 -8.73
C ASP A 132 -19.84 3.13 -8.56
N GLN A 133 -19.07 2.08 -8.25
CA GLN A 133 -17.62 2.12 -8.10
C GLN A 133 -16.85 1.84 -9.41
N LEU A 134 -17.52 1.66 -10.55
CA LEU A 134 -16.87 1.43 -11.85
C LEU A 134 -15.87 2.52 -12.21
N SER A 135 -16.16 3.75 -11.79
CA SER A 135 -15.31 4.90 -12.06
C SER A 135 -14.00 4.87 -11.23
N VAL A 136 -14.00 4.25 -10.05
CA VAL A 136 -12.79 3.91 -9.26
C VAL A 136 -12.02 2.79 -9.96
N LEU A 137 -12.72 1.72 -10.36
CA LEU A 137 -12.11 0.57 -11.06
C LEU A 137 -11.41 0.98 -12.35
N ARG A 138 -12.04 1.84 -13.16
CA ARG A 138 -11.45 2.33 -14.42
C ARG A 138 -10.17 3.11 -14.19
N ALA A 139 -10.13 3.99 -13.19
CA ALA A 139 -8.92 4.73 -12.83
C ALA A 139 -7.83 3.76 -12.33
N ALA A 140 -8.20 2.77 -11.51
CA ALA A 140 -7.27 1.77 -11.01
C ALA A 140 -6.67 0.89 -12.13
N ARG A 141 -7.47 0.52 -13.15
CA ARG A 141 -7.01 -0.24 -14.32
C ARG A 141 -5.98 0.52 -15.18
N ALA A 142 -6.05 1.85 -15.20
CA ALA A 142 -5.11 2.70 -15.92
C ALA A 142 -3.81 2.95 -15.14
N GLY A 143 -3.81 2.68 -13.84
CA GLY A 143 -2.69 2.91 -12.93
C GLY A 143 -1.82 1.69 -12.68
N PHE A 144 -0.82 1.87 -11.83
CA PHE A 144 0.06 0.80 -11.34
C PHE A 144 0.57 1.10 -9.93
N PRO A 145 0.88 0.07 -9.11
CA PRO A 145 1.32 0.26 -7.73
C PRO A 145 2.73 0.82 -7.66
N ASP A 146 3.11 1.29 -6.48
CA ASP A 146 4.50 1.59 -6.14
C ASP A 146 5.42 0.35 -6.33
N GLY A 147 6.72 0.61 -6.47
CA GLY A 147 7.72 -0.42 -6.79
C GLY A 147 8.14 -0.41 -8.26
N THR A 148 8.53 -1.57 -8.77
CA THR A 148 9.10 -1.70 -10.12
C THR A 148 8.06 -2.13 -11.15
N ARG A 149 7.83 -1.28 -12.15
CA ARG A 149 6.98 -1.54 -13.32
C ARG A 149 7.84 -1.67 -14.58
N LYS A 150 7.73 -2.81 -15.27
CA LYS A 150 8.37 -3.04 -16.58
C LYS A 150 7.50 -2.47 -17.70
N GLY A 151 8.15 -1.84 -18.69
CA GLY A 151 7.51 -1.29 -19.88
C GLY A 151 6.31 -0.37 -19.58
N PRO A 152 6.47 0.66 -18.73
CA PRO A 152 5.40 1.64 -18.53
C PRO A 152 5.09 2.34 -19.86
N ALA A 153 3.82 2.71 -20.09
CA ALA A 153 3.49 3.57 -21.21
C ALA A 153 4.15 4.96 -21.00
N ALA A 154 4.59 5.57 -22.09
CA ALA A 154 5.10 6.93 -22.03
C ALA A 154 3.94 7.89 -21.69
N GLY A 155 4.21 8.90 -20.87
CA GLY A 155 3.18 9.85 -20.44
C GLY A 155 3.51 10.55 -19.13
N THR A 156 2.54 11.30 -18.61
CA THR A 156 2.62 11.91 -17.29
C THR A 156 1.75 11.13 -16.33
N TYR A 157 2.31 10.80 -15.18
CA TYR A 157 1.62 10.12 -14.09
C TYR A 157 1.64 10.98 -12.84
N ARG A 158 0.65 10.77 -11.97
CA ARG A 158 0.55 11.38 -10.65
C ARG A 158 0.54 10.28 -9.59
N ALA A 159 1.30 10.49 -8.53
CA ALA A 159 1.26 9.63 -7.35
C ALA A 159 -0.03 9.87 -6.57
N LEU A 160 -0.67 8.79 -6.13
CA LEU A 160 -1.82 8.81 -5.23
C LEU A 160 -1.33 8.58 -3.81
N THR A 161 -1.75 9.45 -2.88
CA THR A 161 -1.37 9.42 -1.45
C THR A 161 0.14 9.21 -1.21
N PRO A 162 1.04 9.97 -1.87
CA PRO A 162 2.47 9.80 -1.68
C PRO A 162 2.89 10.19 -0.26
N SER A 163 3.85 9.45 0.28
CA SER A 163 4.57 9.86 1.49
C SER A 163 5.57 10.98 1.17
N ALA A 164 6.11 11.63 2.21
CA ALA A 164 7.15 12.65 2.06
C ALA A 164 8.45 12.10 1.45
N SER A 165 8.67 10.77 1.50
CA SER A 165 9.83 10.09 0.91
C SER A 165 9.55 9.49 -0.47
N CYS A 166 8.39 9.81 -1.09
CA CYS A 166 8.09 9.37 -2.44
C CYS A 166 9.21 9.78 -3.40
N SER A 167 9.79 8.79 -4.08
CA SER A 167 10.81 8.96 -5.10
C SER A 167 10.55 8.01 -6.27
N TRP A 168 11.00 8.38 -7.46
CA TRP A 168 10.83 7.59 -8.67
C TRP A 168 11.94 7.80 -9.68
N ARG A 169 12.14 6.80 -10.55
CA ARG A 169 13.10 6.79 -11.64
C ARG A 169 12.50 6.08 -12.85
N ALA A 170 12.63 6.69 -14.02
CA ALA A 170 12.39 6.06 -15.32
C ALA A 170 13.75 5.65 -15.92
N LEU A 171 13.90 4.35 -16.18
CA LEU A 171 15.13 3.74 -16.68
C LEU A 171 14.92 3.26 -18.12
N GLY A 172 15.85 3.62 -18.99
CA GLY A 172 15.95 3.15 -20.37
C GLY A 172 16.76 1.86 -20.48
N GLU A 173 17.27 1.63 -21.69
CA GLU A 173 18.16 0.50 -21.97
C GLU A 173 19.43 0.55 -21.12
N GLY A 174 19.91 -0.62 -20.69
CA GLY A 174 21.11 -0.75 -19.85
C GLY A 174 20.99 -0.07 -18.46
N GLY A 175 19.79 0.26 -18.00
CA GLY A 175 19.58 0.92 -16.71
C GLY A 175 19.88 2.42 -16.70
N LYS A 176 20.08 3.04 -17.86
CA LYS A 176 20.29 4.49 -17.99
C LYS A 176 19.08 5.25 -17.43
N VAL A 177 19.28 6.18 -16.49
CA VAL A 177 18.21 7.05 -15.99
C VAL A 177 17.80 8.03 -17.09
N LEU A 178 16.53 7.99 -17.49
CA LEU A 178 15.93 8.91 -18.47
C LEU A 178 15.22 10.08 -17.78
N ALA A 179 14.64 9.83 -16.61
CA ALA A 179 14.00 10.82 -15.76
C ALA A 179 13.93 10.31 -14.31
N SER A 180 13.80 11.22 -13.33
CA SER A 180 13.61 10.87 -11.92
C SER A 180 12.97 12.02 -11.17
N GLY A 181 12.48 11.75 -9.97
CA GLY A 181 11.99 12.80 -9.09
C GLY A 181 11.60 12.31 -7.69
N PRO A 182 11.21 13.24 -6.80
CA PRO A 182 11.26 14.69 -6.99
C PRO A 182 12.70 15.25 -6.95
N GLU A 183 12.97 16.30 -7.72
CA GLU A 183 14.09 17.21 -7.46
C GLU A 183 13.81 17.93 -6.12
N LEU A 184 14.84 18.10 -5.28
CA LEU A 184 14.77 18.55 -3.87
C LEU A 184 14.03 19.90 -3.65
N ASP A 185 13.67 20.62 -4.72
CA ASP A 185 13.24 22.01 -4.69
C ASP A 185 11.78 22.18 -5.18
N SER A 186 11.18 21.15 -5.79
CA SER A 186 9.82 21.19 -6.35
C SER A 186 8.78 20.64 -5.38
N GLY A 187 8.81 21.15 -4.15
CA GLY A 187 7.64 21.20 -3.29
C GLY A 187 7.10 19.87 -2.78
N SER A 188 7.86 19.21 -1.93
CA SER A 188 7.31 18.25 -0.96
C SER A 188 6.60 19.03 0.15
N GLY A 189 5.28 19.16 0.08
CA GLY A 189 4.48 19.84 1.09
C GLY A 189 3.03 19.36 1.09
N PRO A 190 2.27 19.60 2.16
CA PRO A 190 0.86 19.22 2.24
C PRO A 190 0.09 19.79 1.04
N GLY A 191 -0.60 18.92 0.29
CA GLY A 191 -1.40 19.31 -0.88
C GLY A 191 -0.64 19.47 -2.20
N LYS A 192 0.69 19.27 -2.25
CA LYS A 192 1.44 19.26 -3.52
C LYS A 192 1.42 17.88 -4.17
N ARG A 193 1.04 17.83 -5.44
CA ARG A 193 0.92 16.58 -6.23
C ARG A 193 2.28 16.20 -6.78
N ILE A 194 2.76 14.99 -6.45
CA ILE A 194 3.96 14.43 -7.08
C ILE A 194 3.59 13.87 -8.44
N THR A 195 4.29 14.33 -9.48
CA THR A 195 4.13 13.85 -10.86
C THR A 195 5.41 13.21 -11.37
N ALA A 196 5.25 12.28 -12.30
CA ALA A 196 6.32 11.62 -13.00
C ALA A 196 6.09 11.72 -14.50
N ARG A 197 7.07 12.28 -15.23
CA ARG A 197 7.11 12.20 -16.68
C ARG A 197 7.89 10.95 -17.06
N VAL A 198 7.21 9.97 -17.64
CA VAL A 198 7.79 8.74 -18.16
C VAL A 198 8.13 8.96 -19.65
N PRO A 199 9.41 9.11 -20.02
CA PRO A 199 9.79 9.34 -21.41
C PRO A 199 9.52 8.11 -22.28
N ALA A 200 9.35 8.32 -23.58
CA ALA A 200 9.39 7.23 -24.55
C ALA A 200 10.73 6.49 -24.47
N GLY A 201 10.69 5.16 -24.64
CA GLY A 201 11.88 4.30 -24.50
C GLY A 201 12.17 3.88 -23.05
N THR A 202 11.36 4.26 -22.07
CA THR A 202 11.45 3.73 -20.70
C THR A 202 11.19 2.22 -20.70
N ARG A 203 12.17 1.45 -20.22
CA ARG A 203 12.09 0.00 -20.03
C ARG A 203 11.60 -0.38 -18.64
N GLU A 204 11.89 0.46 -17.66
CA GLU A 204 11.52 0.24 -16.28
C GLU A 204 11.19 1.56 -15.58
N PHE A 205 10.13 1.57 -14.79
CA PHE A 205 9.83 2.63 -13.85
C PHE A 205 9.94 2.05 -12.44
N ALA A 206 10.73 2.66 -11.58
CA ALA A 206 10.88 2.27 -10.19
C ALA A 206 10.44 3.42 -9.31
N SER A 207 9.52 3.19 -8.39
CA SER A 207 9.17 4.15 -7.36
C SER A 207 9.21 3.53 -5.96
N SER A 208 9.33 4.39 -4.95
CA SER A 208 9.28 4.02 -3.54
C SER A 208 8.62 5.13 -2.74
N GLY A 209 7.71 4.78 -1.83
CA GLY A 209 7.00 5.72 -0.96
C GLY A 209 5.88 6.48 -1.68
N CYS A 210 5.52 6.10 -2.90
CA CYS A 210 4.55 6.80 -3.75
C CYS A 210 3.16 6.14 -3.76
N TYR A 211 3.05 4.95 -3.15
CA TYR A 211 1.84 4.12 -2.98
C TYR A 211 1.18 3.62 -4.28
N ALA A 212 0.71 4.52 -5.16
CA ALA A 212 0.19 4.15 -6.48
C ALA A 212 0.33 5.29 -7.48
N TRP A 213 0.29 4.96 -8.78
CA TRP A 213 0.38 5.92 -9.88
C TRP A 213 -0.82 5.80 -10.79
N VAL A 214 -1.35 6.94 -11.24
CA VAL A 214 -2.37 7.02 -12.30
C VAL A 214 -1.95 8.04 -13.36
N PRO A 215 -2.43 7.92 -14.61
CA PRO A 215 -2.27 8.97 -15.60
C PRO A 215 -2.76 10.32 -15.05
N ALA A 216 -1.97 11.38 -15.27
CA ALA A 216 -2.23 12.73 -14.78
C ALA A 216 -3.07 13.58 -15.74
#